data_AF-A0A6C2UKI4-F1
#
_entry.id   AF-A0A6C2UKI4-F1
#
_cell.length_a   1.000
_cell.length_b   1.000
_cell.length_c   1.000
_cell.angle_alpha   90.00
_cell.angle_beta   90.00
_cell.angle_gamma   90.00
#
_symmetry.space_group_name_H-M   'P 1'
#
loop_
_entity.id
_entity.type
_entity.pdbx_description
1 polymer ?
#
loop_
_entity_poly.entity_id
_entity_poly.type
_entity_poly.pdbx_seq_one_letter_code
_entity_poly.pdbx_strand_id
1 'polypeptide(L)'
;MLSARGRLNCAEKFADADYKLTGSMLTGKSEMMLRHNTSVRVIWFLCLAAVAVQAAPSAEQVRSASLEYVLESRQAEGIEKMAAYLSQQLGKTSRMGSRDLAQLAATAECIRFLQLSQKAAVPPETATWILGSGSRLHSVVDAFAPQDKAEACMKLLTQLRKHDPAGCDEYFELMLAISLVLDHPGKTRMHGQQGKNLLPYKPDPVALYDYFKALYSSGQAKIDYENLGVSELVFVVHVPAPVSELEWARANADGSLSRWGEKYSEIAYDHARLQGSRFSWDKGVYTLQNIQRQGGICVDQAYYAVLTARAHGIPAIYFRGSGTSANHAWFSFMKAPGDWVLDVGRYQGQQYTTGYAVNPQTRRQMTDHDVEYTCEHSLHSSDAAQASAYISVAEVLLTRDPANALRCARRARALTKRAMRPWEIERQLLMAQGDYAGLAGLFYEMKDAFRKYPDILVASGKQIEKSLRKAGRNEEADQLVRSLAGAVDDDRDDLSRSFENQRIKQIVAAGDFKKARKELEQLLDDQQDQGSKVFGMIRDYIKLTKQSGQTKEAVRFLEGYVDDLIKGYNFPPAYEQGLLKLLSTAYENNGDTKDAEKLKTRIERLNY
;
A
#
# COMPACT_ATOMS: atom_id res chain seq x y z
N MET A 1 -48.80 -25.72 -16.69
CA MET A 1 -50.24 -25.95 -16.94
C MET A 1 -50.79 -26.81 -15.81
N LEU A 2 -51.90 -26.36 -15.21
CA LEU A 2 -53.01 -27.11 -14.58
C LEU A 2 -52.70 -28.40 -13.78
N SER A 3 -52.83 -28.41 -12.44
CA SER A 3 -54.06 -28.65 -11.63
C SER A 3 -54.42 -30.14 -11.49
N ALA A 4 -54.87 -30.71 -10.37
CA ALA A 4 -55.11 -30.26 -8.98
C ALA A 4 -55.17 -31.53 -8.08
N ARG A 5 -55.78 -31.66 -6.87
CA ARG A 5 -56.65 -30.84 -5.99
C ARG A 5 -56.66 -31.48 -4.58
N GLY A 6 -56.70 -30.73 -3.47
CA GLY A 6 -56.90 -31.31 -2.12
C GLY A 6 -56.85 -30.31 -0.97
N ARG A 7 -58.01 -29.94 -0.41
CA ARG A 7 -58.18 -29.12 0.81
C ARG A 7 -59.02 -29.89 1.83
N LEU A 8 -58.89 -29.56 3.11
CA LEU A 8 -59.93 -29.35 4.15
C LEU A 8 -59.18 -29.04 5.47
N ASN A 9 -59.20 -27.81 6.00
CA ASN A 9 -60.21 -27.21 6.89
C ASN A 9 -60.42 -27.94 8.23
N CYS A 10 -60.09 -27.27 9.34
CA CYS A 10 -61.09 -26.90 10.36
C CYS A 10 -60.57 -25.75 11.24
N ALA A 11 -61.48 -24.97 11.83
CA ALA A 11 -61.18 -23.81 12.68
C ALA A 11 -62.33 -23.57 13.69
N GLU A 12 -61.99 -23.18 14.92
CA GLU A 12 -62.88 -22.61 15.95
C GLU A 12 -61.95 -21.90 16.98
N LYS A 13 -62.03 -20.59 17.25
CA LYS A 13 -63.08 -19.75 17.87
C LYS A 13 -63.25 -19.93 19.38
N PHE A 14 -62.78 -18.95 20.15
CA PHE A 14 -63.42 -18.28 21.31
C PHE A 14 -62.52 -17.05 21.62
N ALA A 15 -62.93 -15.89 22.14
CA ALA A 15 -64.15 -15.06 22.16
C ALA A 15 -63.91 -14.03 23.30
N ASP A 16 -64.50 -12.84 23.17
CA ASP A 16 -64.26 -11.63 23.97
C ASP A 16 -64.38 -11.73 25.50
N ALA A 17 -63.72 -10.79 26.19
CA ALA A 17 -64.25 -10.18 27.42
C ALA A 17 -63.72 -8.74 27.59
N ASP A 18 -64.52 -7.78 27.12
CA ASP A 18 -64.35 -6.34 27.38
C ASP A 18 -64.97 -6.00 28.75
N TYR A 19 -64.35 -5.14 29.57
CA TYR A 19 -65.02 -4.53 30.72
C TYR A 19 -64.45 -3.14 31.06
N LYS A 20 -65.21 -2.11 30.70
CA LYS A 20 -65.12 -0.75 31.27
C LYS A 20 -66.06 -0.63 32.49
N LEU A 21 -65.87 0.44 33.27
CA LEU A 21 -66.70 1.06 34.34
C LEU A 21 -65.87 1.24 35.64
N THR A 22 -65.91 2.33 36.42
CA THR A 22 -66.31 3.75 36.22
C THR A 22 -65.87 4.59 37.42
N GLY A 23 -65.58 5.89 37.22
CA GLY A 23 -65.53 6.91 38.28
C GLY A 23 -64.35 6.80 39.27
N SER A 24 -64.13 7.75 40.17
CA SER A 24 -64.59 9.15 40.25
C SER A 24 -63.71 9.87 41.29
N MET A 25 -63.47 11.16 41.09
CA MET A 25 -62.85 12.18 41.99
C MET A 25 -62.60 11.81 43.46
N LEU A 26 -61.42 12.18 43.99
CA LEU A 26 -61.31 13.15 45.11
C LEU A 26 -59.85 13.61 45.36
N THR A 27 -59.65 14.93 45.29
CA THR A 27 -58.71 15.78 46.05
C THR A 27 -57.41 15.22 46.67
N GLY A 28 -56.27 15.82 46.32
CA GLY A 28 -55.05 15.77 47.13
C GLY A 28 -53.87 16.54 46.52
N LYS A 29 -53.56 17.75 47.03
CA LYS A 29 -52.32 18.46 46.70
C LYS A 29 -51.15 17.82 47.45
N SER A 30 -50.04 17.55 46.77
CA SER A 30 -48.70 17.75 47.32
C SER A 30 -47.65 17.83 46.20
N GLU A 31 -46.60 18.59 46.46
CA GLU A 31 -45.56 18.97 45.50
C GLU A 31 -44.40 17.97 45.42
N MET A 32 -43.53 18.20 44.42
CA MET A 32 -42.14 17.77 44.32
C MET A 32 -41.77 16.34 43.86
N MET A 33 -40.62 16.29 43.18
CA MET A 33 -39.81 15.14 42.74
C MET A 33 -40.27 14.31 41.54
N LEU A 34 -40.41 14.99 40.40
CA LEU A 34 -40.18 14.38 39.09
C LEU A 34 -38.67 14.26 38.80
N ARG A 35 -38.07 13.11 39.14
CA ARG A 35 -36.78 12.58 38.63
C ARG A 35 -36.46 11.29 39.40
N HIS A 36 -36.58 10.11 38.78
CA HIS A 36 -35.84 8.87 39.10
C HIS A 36 -36.28 7.74 38.13
N ASN A 37 -35.61 7.57 36.98
CA ASN A 37 -35.46 6.26 36.32
C ASN A 37 -34.48 6.27 35.12
N THR A 38 -33.18 6.48 35.38
CA THR A 38 -32.08 6.16 34.44
C THR A 38 -30.74 6.07 35.19
N SER A 39 -30.48 4.93 35.86
CA SER A 39 -29.12 4.52 36.31
C SER A 39 -29.12 3.10 36.91
N VAL A 40 -29.42 2.08 36.10
CA VAL A 40 -28.91 0.73 36.42
C VAL A 40 -27.45 0.70 35.94
N ARG A 41 -26.56 1.05 36.88
CA ARG A 41 -25.11 1.06 36.69
C ARG A 41 -24.60 -0.35 36.46
N VAL A 42 -24.16 -0.66 35.23
CA VAL A 42 -23.22 -1.76 34.98
C VAL A 42 -21.81 -1.28 35.39
N ILE A 43 -21.60 -1.08 36.69
CA ILE A 43 -20.27 -0.85 37.27
C ILE A 43 -19.84 -2.13 37.97
N TRP A 44 -19.38 -3.11 37.19
CA TRP A 44 -18.52 -4.20 37.63
C TRP A 44 -17.68 -4.69 36.45
N PHE A 45 -16.44 -5.08 36.75
CA PHE A 45 -15.31 -5.47 35.89
C PHE A 45 -14.26 -4.36 35.64
N LEU A 46 -12.98 -4.75 35.79
CA LEU A 46 -11.78 -3.91 35.78
C LEU A 46 -11.54 -2.99 37.00
N CYS A 47 -12.00 -3.40 38.18
CA CYS A 47 -11.26 -3.17 39.44
C CYS A 47 -10.56 -4.48 39.80
N LEU A 48 -9.24 -4.59 39.59
CA LEU A 48 -8.47 -5.81 39.81
C LEU A 48 -7.23 -5.54 40.68
N ALA A 49 -7.50 -5.46 41.98
CA ALA A 49 -6.54 -5.86 43.01
C ALA A 49 -7.27 -6.86 43.94
N ALA A 50 -6.62 -7.99 44.21
CA ALA A 50 -7.08 -9.14 45.02
C ALA A 50 -8.09 -10.15 44.41
N VAL A 51 -7.51 -11.30 43.99
CA VAL A 51 -7.94 -12.70 44.23
C VAL A 51 -9.24 -13.28 43.61
N ALA A 52 -9.07 -14.49 43.04
CA ALA A 52 -10.05 -15.54 42.70
C ALA A 52 -10.90 -15.45 41.40
N VAL A 53 -10.56 -16.34 40.46
CA VAL A 53 -11.44 -17.08 39.53
C VAL A 53 -12.64 -16.33 38.93
N GLN A 54 -12.38 -15.23 38.22
CA GLN A 54 -13.26 -14.81 37.12
C GLN A 54 -12.77 -15.45 35.84
N ALA A 55 -13.69 -16.01 35.04
CA ALA A 55 -13.39 -16.51 33.71
C ALA A 55 -12.84 -15.36 32.84
N ALA A 56 -11.99 -15.69 31.86
CA ALA A 56 -11.51 -14.70 30.90
C ALA A 56 -12.71 -14.00 30.22
N PRO A 57 -12.74 -12.65 30.14
CA PRO A 57 -13.82 -11.93 29.50
C PRO A 57 -13.95 -12.36 28.03
N SER A 58 -15.18 -12.47 27.54
CA SER A 58 -15.45 -12.79 26.13
C SER A 58 -15.10 -11.62 25.21
N ALA A 59 -14.87 -11.90 23.93
CA ALA A 59 -14.56 -10.88 22.92
C ALA A 59 -15.65 -9.80 22.83
N GLU A 60 -16.90 -10.16 23.08
CA GLU A 60 -18.02 -9.22 23.17
C GLU A 60 -17.89 -8.29 24.39
N GLN A 61 -17.66 -8.84 25.58
CA GLN A 61 -17.46 -8.05 26.82
C GLN A 61 -16.28 -7.08 26.68
N VAL A 62 -15.20 -7.49 26.01
CA VAL A 62 -14.03 -6.61 25.76
C VAL A 62 -14.37 -5.48 24.77
N ARG A 63 -15.19 -5.74 23.74
CA ARG A 63 -15.66 -4.69 22.81
C ARG A 63 -16.64 -3.72 23.49
N SER A 64 -17.56 -4.22 24.32
CA SER A 64 -18.47 -3.36 25.12
C SER A 64 -17.69 -2.44 26.06
N ALA A 65 -16.72 -2.97 26.80
CA ALA A 65 -15.86 -2.14 27.66
C ALA A 65 -15.03 -1.13 26.84
N SER A 66 -14.55 -1.51 25.65
CA SER A 66 -13.86 -0.56 24.75
C SER A 66 -14.77 0.57 24.29
N LEU A 67 -16.05 0.30 24.06
CA LEU A 67 -17.02 1.33 23.68
C LEU A 67 -17.21 2.33 24.83
N GLU A 68 -17.39 1.86 26.07
CA GLU A 68 -17.46 2.71 27.26
C GLU A 68 -16.21 3.61 27.38
N TYR A 69 -15.02 3.05 27.21
CA TYR A 69 -13.77 3.83 27.22
C TYR A 69 -13.69 4.90 26.13
N VAL A 70 -14.30 4.69 24.96
CA VAL A 70 -14.40 5.73 23.91
C VAL A 70 -15.44 6.79 24.26
N LEU A 71 -16.64 6.38 24.68
CA LEU A 71 -17.75 7.28 25.01
C LEU A 71 -17.42 8.20 26.19
N GLU A 72 -16.72 7.69 27.20
CA GLU A 72 -16.29 8.46 28.38
C GLU A 72 -14.96 9.21 28.19
N SER A 73 -14.34 9.14 27.01
CA SER A 73 -13.00 9.71 26.74
C SER A 73 -11.90 9.21 27.69
N ARG A 74 -11.98 7.93 28.09
CA ARG A 74 -11.08 7.22 29.01
C ARG A 74 -10.19 6.19 28.29
N GLN A 75 -9.92 6.39 26.99
CA GLN A 75 -9.18 5.44 26.15
C GLN A 75 -7.82 5.04 26.74
N ALA A 76 -7.11 5.96 27.38
CA ALA A 76 -5.80 5.70 27.98
C ALA A 76 -5.87 4.63 29.09
N GLU A 77 -6.88 4.72 29.95
CA GLU A 77 -7.14 3.77 31.04
C GLU A 77 -7.53 2.39 30.49
N GLY A 78 -8.36 2.36 29.44
CA GLY A 78 -8.74 1.12 28.75
C GLY A 78 -7.53 0.41 28.12
N ILE A 79 -6.66 1.18 27.44
CA ILE A 79 -5.41 0.66 26.86
C ILE A 79 -4.51 0.07 27.93
N GLU A 80 -4.34 0.76 29.07
CA GLU A 80 -3.50 0.28 30.18
C GLU A 80 -4.05 -1.02 30.79
N LYS A 81 -5.34 -1.03 31.16
CA LYS A 81 -6.00 -2.18 31.79
C LYS A 81 -6.03 -3.40 30.89
N MET A 82 -6.37 -3.24 29.61
CA MET A 82 -6.41 -4.35 28.66
C MET A 82 -5.01 -4.86 28.31
N ALA A 83 -3.99 -3.98 28.19
CA ALA A 83 -2.61 -4.41 27.98
C ALA A 83 -2.04 -5.17 29.19
N ALA A 84 -2.32 -4.70 30.42
CA ALA A 84 -1.94 -5.41 31.64
C ALA A 84 -2.59 -6.81 31.71
N TYR A 85 -3.86 -6.94 31.30
CA TYR A 85 -4.53 -8.23 31.15
C TYR A 85 -3.82 -9.14 30.12
N LEU A 86 -3.49 -8.63 28.92
CA LEU A 86 -2.74 -9.39 27.91
C LEU A 86 -1.42 -9.94 28.48
N SER A 87 -0.60 -9.09 29.08
CA SER A 87 0.66 -9.48 29.73
C SER A 87 0.45 -10.55 30.81
N GLN A 88 -0.57 -10.39 31.65
CA GLN A 88 -0.86 -11.34 32.73
C GLN A 88 -1.26 -12.73 32.19
N GLN A 89 -2.07 -12.80 31.13
CA GLN A 89 -2.47 -14.09 30.53
C GLN A 89 -1.30 -14.74 29.78
N LEU A 90 -0.47 -13.96 29.10
CA LEU A 90 0.76 -14.45 28.47
C LEU A 90 1.76 -14.98 29.50
N GLY A 91 1.88 -14.35 30.67
CA GLY A 91 2.74 -14.82 31.77
C GLY A 91 2.34 -16.18 32.36
N LYS A 92 1.03 -16.51 32.36
CA LYS A 92 0.50 -17.76 32.93
C LYS A 92 0.65 -18.99 32.02
N THR A 93 0.81 -18.78 30.71
CA THR A 93 0.54 -19.82 29.70
C THR A 93 1.74 -20.05 28.79
N SER A 94 2.36 -21.24 28.89
CA SER A 94 3.49 -21.66 28.06
C SER A 94 3.09 -22.19 26.68
N ARG A 95 1.86 -22.71 26.54
CA ARG A 95 1.23 -23.12 25.27
C ARG A 95 -0.22 -22.65 25.26
N MET A 96 -0.57 -21.86 24.25
CA MET A 96 -1.87 -21.21 24.12
C MET A 96 -2.77 -21.97 23.14
N GLY A 97 -4.02 -22.24 23.52
CA GLY A 97 -5.00 -22.82 22.61
C GLY A 97 -5.49 -21.80 21.56
N SER A 98 -6.07 -22.28 20.46
CA SER A 98 -6.63 -21.42 19.41
C SER A 98 -7.72 -20.48 19.95
N ARG A 99 -8.58 -20.97 20.85
CA ARG A 99 -9.62 -20.16 21.53
C ARG A 99 -9.03 -19.05 22.40
N ASP A 100 -7.99 -19.35 23.15
CA ASP A 100 -7.33 -18.36 24.03
C ASP A 100 -6.62 -17.29 23.18
N LEU A 101 -5.96 -17.71 22.10
CA LEU A 101 -5.33 -16.82 21.14
C LEU A 101 -6.34 -15.87 20.48
N ALA A 102 -7.48 -16.39 20.03
CA ALA A 102 -8.55 -15.57 19.46
C ALA A 102 -9.09 -14.52 20.46
N GLN A 103 -9.22 -14.90 21.73
CA GLN A 103 -9.67 -13.99 22.79
C GLN A 103 -8.65 -12.88 23.09
N LEU A 104 -7.36 -13.20 23.07
CA LEU A 104 -6.29 -12.22 23.25
C LEU A 104 -6.10 -11.34 22.01
N ALA A 105 -6.29 -11.88 20.80
CA ALA A 105 -6.30 -11.10 19.56
C ALA A 105 -7.44 -10.06 19.54
N ALA A 106 -8.67 -10.47 19.84
CA ALA A 106 -9.80 -9.54 19.96
C ALA A 106 -9.54 -8.43 21.01
N THR A 107 -8.82 -8.76 22.09
CA THR A 107 -8.40 -7.78 23.10
C THR A 107 -7.32 -6.83 22.58
N ALA A 108 -6.37 -7.32 21.77
CA ALA A 108 -5.37 -6.50 21.12
C ALA A 108 -5.98 -5.58 20.05
N GLU A 109 -6.95 -6.06 19.27
CA GLU A 109 -7.71 -5.26 18.30
C GLU A 109 -8.48 -4.12 18.99
N CYS A 110 -9.16 -4.42 20.10
CA CYS A 110 -9.77 -3.39 20.94
C CYS A 110 -8.76 -2.32 21.39
N ILE A 111 -7.56 -2.72 21.82
CA ILE A 111 -6.50 -1.78 22.20
C ILE A 111 -6.01 -0.96 21.00
N ARG A 112 -5.84 -1.57 19.81
CA ARG A 112 -5.47 -0.87 18.56
C ARG A 112 -6.55 0.17 18.19
N PHE A 113 -7.83 -0.15 18.34
CA PHE A 113 -8.93 0.79 18.13
C PHE A 113 -8.97 1.91 19.17
N LEU A 114 -8.73 1.62 20.46
CA LEU A 114 -8.59 2.66 21.48
C LEU A 114 -7.43 3.62 21.14
N GLN A 115 -6.26 3.10 20.74
CA GLN A 115 -5.12 3.90 20.28
C GLN A 115 -5.44 4.73 19.03
N LEU A 116 -6.28 4.22 18.13
CA LEU A 116 -6.76 4.96 16.95
C LEU A 116 -7.69 6.10 17.36
N SER A 117 -8.65 5.83 18.24
CA SER A 117 -9.61 6.83 18.75
C SER A 117 -8.99 7.91 19.66
N GLN A 118 -7.77 7.69 20.18
CA GLN A 118 -6.97 8.75 20.80
C GLN A 118 -6.36 9.72 19.78
N LYS A 119 -6.03 9.23 18.57
CA LYS A 119 -5.40 10.02 17.51
C LYS A 119 -6.43 10.75 16.64
N ALA A 120 -7.67 10.26 16.61
CA ALA A 120 -8.74 10.78 15.80
C ALA A 120 -10.07 10.67 16.55
N ALA A 121 -10.82 11.78 16.64
CA ALA A 121 -12.15 11.75 17.22
C ALA A 121 -13.07 10.82 16.39
N VAL A 122 -13.52 9.73 17.00
CA VAL A 122 -14.52 8.82 16.42
C VAL A 122 -15.89 9.20 16.98
N PRO A 123 -16.87 9.56 16.13
CA PRO A 123 -18.23 9.87 16.60
C PRO A 123 -18.85 8.69 17.37
N PRO A 124 -19.56 8.92 18.50
CA PRO A 124 -20.16 7.87 19.33
C PRO A 124 -20.96 6.82 18.56
N GLU A 125 -21.73 7.26 17.56
CA GLU A 125 -22.52 6.39 16.71
C GLU A 125 -21.64 5.50 15.82
N THR A 126 -20.49 6.00 15.36
CA THR A 126 -19.54 5.28 14.51
C THR A 126 -18.68 4.31 15.35
N ALA A 127 -18.30 4.71 16.56
CA ALA A 127 -17.60 3.83 17.52
C ALA A 127 -18.48 2.63 17.91
N THR A 128 -19.76 2.88 18.25
CA THR A 128 -20.75 1.82 18.53
C THR A 128 -20.89 0.85 17.36
N TRP A 129 -20.91 1.37 16.13
CA TRP A 129 -21.09 0.59 14.92
C TRP A 129 -19.89 -0.33 14.59
N ILE A 130 -18.67 0.20 14.71
CA ILE A 130 -17.43 -0.56 14.51
C ILE A 130 -17.28 -1.64 15.60
N LEU A 131 -17.37 -1.26 16.87
CA LEU A 131 -17.21 -2.20 18.00
C LEU A 131 -18.37 -3.20 18.14
N GLY A 132 -19.51 -2.93 17.51
CA GLY A 132 -20.64 -3.86 17.43
C GLY A 132 -20.34 -5.16 16.66
N SER A 133 -19.29 -5.20 15.82
CA SER A 133 -18.85 -6.44 15.15
C SER A 133 -17.35 -6.66 15.28
N GLY A 134 -16.95 -7.91 15.55
CA GLY A 134 -15.54 -8.31 15.52
C GLY A 134 -14.91 -8.16 14.13
N SER A 135 -15.64 -8.46 13.04
CA SER A 135 -15.12 -8.31 11.68
C SER A 135 -14.88 -6.84 11.32
N ARG A 136 -15.85 -5.95 11.59
CA ARG A 136 -15.70 -4.50 11.33
C ARG A 136 -14.57 -3.89 12.15
N LEU A 137 -14.43 -4.28 13.41
CA LEU A 137 -13.29 -3.90 14.25
C LEU A 137 -11.97 -4.34 13.61
N HIS A 138 -11.85 -5.62 13.24
CA HIS A 138 -10.67 -6.20 12.61
C HIS A 138 -10.27 -5.44 11.33
N SER A 139 -11.20 -5.30 10.36
CA SER A 139 -10.92 -4.60 9.10
C SER A 139 -10.48 -3.15 9.32
N VAL A 140 -11.01 -2.44 10.32
CA VAL A 140 -10.54 -1.08 10.68
C VAL A 140 -9.13 -1.09 11.24
N VAL A 141 -8.81 -1.95 12.21
CA VAL A 141 -7.47 -1.90 12.83
C VAL A 141 -6.37 -2.52 11.98
N ASP A 142 -6.72 -3.44 11.08
CA ASP A 142 -5.77 -4.05 10.15
C ASP A 142 -5.48 -3.15 8.93
N ALA A 143 -6.51 -2.58 8.31
CA ALA A 143 -6.33 -1.75 7.11
C ALA A 143 -5.60 -0.42 7.38
N PHE A 144 -5.65 0.12 8.59
CA PHE A 144 -5.08 1.43 8.91
C PHE A 144 -3.55 1.45 8.91
N ALA A 145 -2.96 2.11 7.91
CA ALA A 145 -1.53 2.31 7.79
C ALA A 145 -1.04 3.56 8.56
N PRO A 146 0.24 3.62 8.97
CA PRO A 146 0.79 4.81 9.66
C PRO A 146 0.89 6.08 8.80
N GLN A 147 0.43 6.03 7.54
CA GLN A 147 0.37 7.18 6.63
C GLN A 147 -1.00 7.84 6.66
N ASP A 148 -2.03 7.11 7.09
CA ASP A 148 -3.42 7.51 6.92
C ASP A 148 -3.82 8.60 7.90
N LYS A 149 -4.57 9.57 7.42
CA LYS A 149 -5.09 10.70 8.19
C LYS A 149 -6.34 10.26 8.90
N ALA A 150 -6.15 9.62 10.05
CA ALA A 150 -7.21 8.95 10.78
C ALA A 150 -8.47 9.80 11.05
N GLU A 151 -8.30 11.10 11.34
CA GLU A 151 -9.44 12.01 11.53
C GLU A 151 -10.23 12.24 10.23
N ALA A 152 -9.56 12.34 9.08
CA ALA A 152 -10.20 12.47 7.78
C ALA A 152 -10.89 11.16 7.36
N CYS A 153 -10.23 10.02 7.53
CA CYS A 153 -10.81 8.71 7.26
C CYS A 153 -12.06 8.45 8.12
N MET A 154 -12.03 8.74 9.43
CA MET A 154 -13.18 8.55 10.33
C MET A 154 -14.35 9.51 10.00
N LYS A 155 -14.06 10.72 9.53
CA LYS A 155 -15.08 11.66 9.02
C LYS A 155 -15.74 11.13 7.74
N LEU A 156 -14.95 10.65 6.77
CA LEU A 156 -15.45 10.05 5.53
C LEU A 156 -16.29 8.79 5.79
N LEU A 157 -15.80 7.88 6.64
CA LEU A 157 -16.53 6.67 7.01
C LEU A 157 -17.85 6.98 7.70
N THR A 158 -17.88 8.00 8.58
CA THR A 158 -19.12 8.49 9.21
C THR A 158 -20.07 9.13 8.19
N GLN A 159 -19.54 9.87 7.20
CA GLN A 159 -20.34 10.46 6.12
C GLN A 159 -21.02 9.39 5.27
N LEU A 160 -20.27 8.38 4.82
CA LEU A 160 -20.79 7.29 3.99
C LEU A 160 -21.86 6.46 4.71
N ARG A 161 -21.62 6.14 6.00
CA ARG A 161 -22.61 5.44 6.83
C ARG A 161 -23.90 6.27 7.04
N LYS A 162 -23.79 7.60 7.16
CA LYS A 162 -24.97 8.49 7.29
C LYS A 162 -25.73 8.64 5.97
N HIS A 163 -25.04 8.52 4.83
CA HIS A 163 -25.63 8.52 3.50
C HIS A 163 -26.42 7.23 3.24
N ASP A 164 -25.84 6.06 3.56
CA ASP A 164 -26.47 4.76 3.36
C ASP A 164 -26.56 3.92 4.65
N PRO A 165 -27.48 4.26 5.57
CA PRO A 165 -27.63 3.51 6.82
C PRO A 165 -28.14 2.07 6.61
N ALA A 166 -28.79 1.78 5.47
CA ALA A 166 -29.33 0.46 5.19
C ALA A 166 -28.28 -0.52 4.66
N GLY A 167 -27.40 -0.07 3.76
CA GLY A 167 -26.32 -0.90 3.19
C GLY A 167 -24.98 -0.83 3.94
N CYS A 168 -24.85 0.02 4.98
CA CYS A 168 -23.55 0.24 5.63
C CYS A 168 -22.90 -1.04 6.21
N ASP A 169 -23.68 -1.96 6.77
CA ASP A 169 -23.16 -3.22 7.31
C ASP A 169 -22.65 -4.18 6.23
N GLU A 170 -23.34 -4.24 5.08
CA GLU A 170 -22.99 -5.08 3.93
C GLU A 170 -21.77 -4.50 3.20
N TYR A 171 -21.80 -3.21 2.86
CA TYR A 171 -20.75 -2.52 2.09
C TYR A 171 -19.70 -1.84 2.97
N PHE A 172 -19.44 -2.37 4.18
CA PHE A 172 -18.52 -1.78 5.15
C PHE A 172 -17.10 -1.57 4.59
N GLU A 173 -16.55 -2.60 3.95
CA GLU A 173 -15.18 -2.57 3.44
C GLU A 173 -15.04 -1.64 2.23
N LEU A 174 -16.09 -1.51 1.42
CA LEU A 174 -16.17 -0.48 0.37
C LEU A 174 -16.13 0.94 0.97
N MET A 175 -16.92 1.21 2.01
CA MET A 175 -16.89 2.52 2.70
C MET A 175 -15.50 2.80 3.31
N LEU A 176 -14.88 1.79 3.91
CA LEU A 176 -13.55 1.89 4.52
C LEU A 176 -12.46 2.13 3.45
N ALA A 177 -12.45 1.39 2.34
CA ALA A 177 -11.50 1.58 1.25
C ALA A 177 -11.62 2.98 0.61
N ILE A 178 -12.83 3.48 0.38
CA ILE A 178 -13.05 4.86 -0.11
C ILE A 178 -12.50 5.88 0.89
N SER A 179 -12.76 5.67 2.18
CA SER A 179 -12.28 6.56 3.25
C SER A 179 -10.75 6.59 3.34
N LEU A 180 -10.08 5.45 3.15
CA LEU A 180 -8.63 5.28 3.18
C LEU A 180 -7.91 5.81 1.92
N VAL A 181 -8.58 5.89 0.77
CA VAL A 181 -8.00 6.44 -0.46
C VAL A 181 -8.20 7.96 -0.56
N LEU A 182 -9.28 8.50 0.04
CA LEU A 182 -9.69 9.90 -0.07
C LEU A 182 -9.37 10.76 1.17
N ASP A 183 -8.83 10.18 2.25
CA ASP A 183 -8.32 10.90 3.43
C ASP A 183 -7.21 11.93 3.08
N HIS A 184 -6.50 11.71 1.97
CA HIS A 184 -5.48 12.57 1.41
C HIS A 184 -6.03 13.50 0.31
N PRO A 185 -6.39 14.76 0.61
CA PRO A 185 -6.63 15.78 -0.42
C PRO A 185 -5.31 16.14 -1.11
N GLY A 186 -4.98 15.41 -2.17
CA GLY A 186 -3.67 15.44 -2.84
C GLY A 186 -3.77 15.34 -4.36
N LYS A 187 -2.61 15.19 -5.03
CA LYS A 187 -2.52 15.16 -6.50
C LYS A 187 -3.37 14.04 -7.09
N THR A 188 -4.38 14.41 -7.85
CA THR A 188 -5.38 13.53 -8.48
C THR A 188 -4.96 12.98 -9.83
N ARG A 189 -3.69 13.10 -10.24
CA ARG A 189 -3.21 12.64 -11.55
C ARG A 189 -2.56 11.27 -11.44
N MET A 190 -2.91 10.34 -12.33
CA MET A 190 -2.29 9.02 -12.39
C MET A 190 -0.86 9.08 -12.97
N HIS A 191 -0.64 9.99 -13.92
CA HIS A 191 0.68 10.24 -14.52
C HIS A 191 0.87 11.70 -14.94
N GLY A 192 2.11 12.10 -15.19
CA GLY A 192 2.47 13.48 -15.51
C GLY A 192 2.15 13.93 -16.94
N GLN A 193 1.75 13.02 -17.84
CA GLN A 193 1.66 13.27 -19.28
C GLN A 193 0.22 13.54 -19.77
N GLN A 194 -0.77 13.60 -18.87
CA GLN A 194 -2.17 13.92 -19.17
C GLN A 194 -2.41 15.34 -19.75
N GLY A 195 -1.37 16.15 -19.90
CA GLY A 195 -1.45 17.51 -20.45
C GLY A 195 -2.06 18.55 -19.52
N LYS A 196 -2.55 19.64 -20.14
CA LYS A 196 -3.14 20.80 -19.43
C LYS A 196 -4.68 20.77 -19.42
N ASN A 197 -5.29 20.26 -20.49
CA ASN A 197 -6.74 20.24 -20.68
C ASN A 197 -7.34 18.95 -20.07
N LEU A 198 -7.70 19.02 -18.80
CA LEU A 198 -8.29 17.90 -18.05
C LEU A 198 -9.78 18.14 -17.81
N LEU A 199 -10.54 17.05 -17.64
CA LEU A 199 -11.86 17.14 -17.04
C LEU A 199 -11.79 17.79 -15.63
N PRO A 200 -12.72 18.70 -15.30
CA PRO A 200 -12.89 19.17 -13.93
C PRO A 200 -13.18 17.98 -13.01
N TYR A 201 -12.31 17.76 -12.02
CA TYR A 201 -12.46 16.68 -11.05
C TYR A 201 -12.24 17.20 -9.63
N LYS A 202 -13.20 16.88 -8.76
CA LYS A 202 -13.11 16.99 -7.31
C LYS A 202 -13.53 15.63 -6.75
N PRO A 203 -12.80 15.03 -5.80
CA PRO A 203 -13.24 13.80 -5.16
C PRO A 203 -14.61 13.99 -4.50
N ASP A 204 -15.52 13.08 -4.83
CA ASP A 204 -16.84 12.96 -4.20
C ASP A 204 -16.95 11.52 -3.64
N PRO A 205 -16.84 11.32 -2.31
CA PRO A 205 -16.90 10.00 -1.72
C PRO A 205 -18.29 9.37 -1.87
N VAL A 206 -19.36 10.17 -1.90
CA VAL A 206 -20.74 9.71 -1.94
C VAL A 206 -21.08 9.20 -3.34
N ALA A 207 -20.83 10.01 -4.38
CA ALA A 207 -21.07 9.58 -5.76
C ALA A 207 -20.22 8.36 -6.15
N LEU A 208 -18.99 8.26 -5.62
CA LEU A 208 -18.11 7.11 -5.82
C LEU A 208 -18.63 5.85 -5.10
N TYR A 209 -19.15 6.00 -3.87
CA TYR A 209 -19.77 4.90 -3.13
C TYR A 209 -21.03 4.40 -3.84
N ASP A 210 -21.93 5.30 -4.24
CA ASP A 210 -23.18 4.94 -4.92
C ASP A 210 -22.92 4.19 -6.23
N TYR A 211 -21.93 4.63 -7.00
CA TYR A 211 -21.48 3.94 -8.21
C TYR A 211 -21.06 2.49 -7.94
N PHE A 212 -20.15 2.27 -6.97
CA PHE A 212 -19.64 0.93 -6.67
C PHE A 212 -20.68 0.05 -5.97
N LYS A 213 -21.51 0.61 -5.08
CA LYS A 213 -22.64 -0.12 -4.49
C LYS A 213 -23.60 -0.60 -5.58
N ALA A 214 -23.98 0.26 -6.53
CA ALA A 214 -24.85 -0.12 -7.65
C ALA A 214 -24.20 -1.21 -8.54
N LEU A 215 -22.90 -1.12 -8.81
CA LEU A 215 -22.15 -2.13 -9.56
C LEU A 215 -22.16 -3.51 -8.88
N TYR A 216 -21.89 -3.56 -7.58
CA TYR A 216 -21.82 -4.83 -6.84
C TYR A 216 -23.20 -5.42 -6.56
N SER A 217 -24.15 -4.62 -6.07
CA SER A 217 -25.54 -5.07 -5.78
C SER A 217 -26.32 -5.53 -7.02
N SER A 218 -25.93 -5.09 -8.21
CA SER A 218 -26.52 -5.57 -9.47
C SER A 218 -25.89 -6.86 -10.02
N GLY A 219 -24.84 -7.38 -9.37
CA GLY A 219 -24.10 -8.57 -9.84
C GLY A 219 -23.37 -8.36 -11.17
N GLN A 220 -23.11 -7.10 -11.56
CA GLN A 220 -22.47 -6.77 -12.85
C GLN A 220 -20.98 -6.41 -12.74
N ALA A 221 -20.40 -6.50 -11.53
CA ALA A 221 -18.96 -6.49 -11.33
C ALA A 221 -18.32 -7.71 -12.00
N LYS A 222 -17.03 -7.61 -12.36
CA LYS A 222 -16.30 -8.74 -12.95
C LYS A 222 -15.63 -9.63 -11.90
N ILE A 223 -15.53 -9.17 -10.66
CA ILE A 223 -15.20 -9.94 -9.45
C ILE A 223 -16.28 -9.61 -8.42
N ASP A 224 -16.83 -10.64 -7.77
CA ASP A 224 -17.87 -10.47 -6.76
C ASP A 224 -17.30 -9.79 -5.51
N TYR A 225 -18.11 -8.91 -4.89
CA TYR A 225 -17.68 -8.09 -3.75
C TYR A 225 -17.20 -8.92 -2.55
N GLU A 226 -17.80 -10.09 -2.30
CA GLU A 226 -17.41 -11.02 -1.24
C GLU A 226 -15.99 -11.60 -1.38
N ASN A 227 -15.38 -11.48 -2.56
CA ASN A 227 -14.03 -11.94 -2.85
C ASN A 227 -12.97 -10.80 -2.82
N LEU A 228 -13.35 -9.60 -2.38
CA LEU A 228 -12.49 -8.41 -2.34
C LEU A 228 -12.45 -7.81 -0.93
N GLY A 229 -11.30 -7.89 -0.27
CA GLY A 229 -11.06 -7.20 0.98
C GLY A 229 -10.70 -5.72 0.76
N VAL A 230 -10.54 -4.98 1.87
CA VAL A 230 -10.07 -3.58 1.84
C VAL A 230 -8.76 -3.43 1.04
N SER A 231 -7.83 -4.38 1.16
CA SER A 231 -6.54 -4.41 0.46
C SER A 231 -6.65 -4.43 -1.06
N GLU A 232 -7.70 -5.05 -1.61
CA GLU A 232 -7.97 -5.07 -3.05
C GLU A 232 -8.84 -3.88 -3.46
N LEU A 233 -9.84 -3.53 -2.65
CA LEU A 233 -10.78 -2.45 -2.92
C LEU A 233 -10.10 -1.08 -3.04
N VAL A 234 -9.00 -0.80 -2.33
CA VAL A 234 -8.23 0.44 -2.54
C VAL A 234 -7.66 0.58 -3.96
N PHE A 235 -7.42 -0.53 -4.67
CA PHE A 235 -7.03 -0.56 -6.08
C PHE A 235 -8.21 -0.55 -7.06
N VAL A 236 -9.45 -0.67 -6.57
CA VAL A 236 -10.70 -0.45 -7.33
C VAL A 236 -11.13 1.01 -7.23
N VAL A 237 -11.29 1.51 -6.00
CA VAL A 237 -11.94 2.82 -5.73
C VAL A 237 -11.04 4.03 -5.98
N HIS A 238 -9.75 3.83 -6.25
CA HIS A 238 -8.86 4.91 -6.64
C HIS A 238 -9.16 5.40 -8.06
N VAL A 239 -10.13 6.31 -8.20
CA VAL A 239 -10.55 6.85 -9.48
C VAL A 239 -10.11 8.31 -9.60
N PRO A 240 -8.95 8.60 -10.22
CA PRO A 240 -8.46 9.95 -10.53
C PRO A 240 -9.23 10.65 -11.66
N ALA A 241 -10.57 10.51 -11.68
CA ALA A 241 -11.47 11.00 -12.73
C ALA A 241 -12.91 11.13 -12.19
N PRO A 242 -13.79 11.93 -12.82
CA PRO A 242 -15.20 11.98 -12.46
C PRO A 242 -15.89 10.63 -12.69
N VAL A 243 -16.97 10.34 -11.95
CA VAL A 243 -17.75 9.10 -12.07
C VAL A 243 -18.29 8.90 -13.51
N SER A 244 -18.54 9.97 -14.25
CA SER A 244 -18.95 9.92 -15.66
C SER A 244 -17.95 9.20 -16.58
N GLU A 245 -16.66 9.16 -16.24
CA GLU A 245 -15.67 8.37 -16.99
C GLU A 245 -15.82 6.87 -16.69
N LEU A 246 -16.24 6.49 -15.48
CA LEU A 246 -16.57 5.10 -15.14
C LEU A 246 -17.87 4.65 -15.81
N GLU A 247 -18.89 5.50 -15.81
CA GLU A 247 -20.15 5.26 -16.54
C GLU A 247 -19.90 5.13 -18.05
N TRP A 248 -19.06 6.00 -18.61
CA TRP A 248 -18.62 5.88 -19.99
C TRP A 248 -17.90 4.55 -20.24
N ALA A 249 -16.97 4.15 -19.36
CA ALA A 249 -16.25 2.88 -19.48
C ALA A 249 -17.21 1.69 -19.45
N ARG A 250 -18.18 1.65 -18.52
CA ARG A 250 -19.22 0.62 -18.45
C ARG A 250 -20.04 0.48 -19.72
N ALA A 251 -20.31 1.61 -20.40
CA ALA A 251 -21.09 1.62 -21.64
C ALA A 251 -20.28 1.35 -22.92
N ASN A 252 -18.95 1.51 -22.90
CA ASN A 252 -18.11 1.52 -24.11
C ASN A 252 -16.92 0.54 -24.09
N ALA A 253 -16.63 -0.12 -22.97
CA ALA A 253 -15.46 -1.00 -22.81
C ALA A 253 -15.78 -2.26 -21.99
N ASP A 254 -16.40 -3.27 -22.63
CA ASP A 254 -16.68 -4.57 -22.01
C ASP A 254 -15.67 -5.67 -22.40
N GLY A 255 -15.64 -6.77 -21.64
CA GLY A 255 -14.78 -7.93 -21.88
C GLY A 255 -14.95 -9.05 -20.83
N SER A 256 -14.20 -10.14 -20.97
CA SER A 256 -14.07 -11.18 -19.93
C SER A 256 -12.93 -10.86 -18.97
N LEU A 257 -13.12 -11.10 -17.67
CA LEU A 257 -12.11 -10.84 -16.63
C LEU A 257 -10.71 -11.35 -17.00
N SER A 258 -10.59 -12.63 -17.35
CA SER A 258 -9.31 -13.28 -17.69
C SER A 258 -8.58 -12.68 -18.89
N ARG A 259 -9.26 -11.90 -19.74
CA ARG A 259 -8.71 -11.25 -20.94
C ARG A 259 -8.64 -9.73 -20.82
N TRP A 260 -8.87 -9.16 -19.64
CA TRP A 260 -8.92 -7.69 -19.48
C TRP A 260 -7.62 -6.97 -19.87
N GLY A 261 -6.49 -7.71 -19.90
CA GLY A 261 -5.23 -7.19 -20.43
C GLY A 261 -5.30 -6.68 -21.88
N GLU A 262 -6.22 -7.21 -22.70
CA GLU A 262 -6.41 -6.78 -24.09
C GLU A 262 -6.82 -5.30 -24.21
N LYS A 263 -7.40 -4.70 -23.14
CA LYS A 263 -7.72 -3.26 -23.06
C LYS A 263 -6.51 -2.34 -23.21
N TYR A 264 -5.30 -2.83 -22.94
CA TYR A 264 -4.08 -2.08 -23.21
C TYR A 264 -3.82 -1.93 -24.71
N SER A 265 -3.96 -3.03 -25.46
CA SER A 265 -3.72 -3.11 -26.91
C SER A 265 -4.87 -2.61 -27.78
N GLU A 266 -6.09 -2.50 -27.25
CA GLU A 266 -7.23 -1.86 -27.94
C GLU A 266 -6.96 -0.39 -28.32
N ILE A 267 -6.08 0.28 -27.59
CA ILE A 267 -5.69 1.67 -27.84
C ILE A 267 -4.55 1.70 -28.87
N ALA A 268 -4.82 2.25 -30.04
CA ALA A 268 -3.81 2.42 -31.11
C ALA A 268 -2.61 3.24 -30.64
N TYR A 269 -1.40 2.76 -30.93
CA TYR A 269 -0.15 3.39 -30.49
C TYR A 269 0.24 4.58 -31.37
N ASP A 270 0.42 5.74 -30.76
CA ASP A 270 0.78 6.99 -31.45
C ASP A 270 2.31 7.13 -31.61
N HIS A 271 2.83 6.47 -32.65
CA HIS A 271 4.24 6.58 -33.01
C HIS A 271 4.66 8.00 -33.41
N ALA A 272 3.78 8.79 -34.04
CA ALA A 272 4.08 10.16 -34.48
C ALA A 272 4.26 11.13 -33.29
N ARG A 273 3.56 10.87 -32.19
CA ARG A 273 3.71 11.59 -30.92
C ARG A 273 4.97 11.16 -30.16
N LEU A 274 5.32 9.87 -30.18
CA LEU A 274 6.58 9.36 -29.61
C LEU A 274 7.81 9.93 -30.36
N GLN A 275 7.83 9.81 -31.70
CA GLN A 275 8.93 10.28 -32.54
C GLN A 275 9.10 11.80 -32.46
N GLY A 276 8.00 12.56 -32.56
CA GLY A 276 7.99 14.01 -32.36
C GLY A 276 8.21 14.47 -30.91
N SER A 277 8.55 13.56 -29.98
CA SER A 277 8.82 13.85 -28.57
C SER A 277 7.69 14.59 -27.82
N ARG A 278 6.45 14.47 -28.31
CA ARG A 278 5.24 15.15 -27.80
C ARG A 278 4.61 14.34 -26.66
N PHE A 279 5.38 14.09 -25.60
CA PHE A 279 4.95 13.20 -24.51
C PHE A 279 3.65 13.64 -23.81
N SER A 280 3.47 14.95 -23.60
CA SER A 280 2.22 15.52 -23.09
C SER A 280 1.08 15.33 -24.08
N TRP A 281 -0.08 14.91 -23.59
CA TRP A 281 -1.32 14.88 -24.37
C TRP A 281 -1.61 16.24 -25.03
N ASP A 282 -1.75 16.20 -26.36
CA ASP A 282 -1.98 17.32 -27.27
C ASP A 282 -3.34 17.24 -27.98
N LYS A 283 -4.12 16.19 -27.74
CA LYS A 283 -5.35 15.81 -28.48
C LYS A 283 -6.66 16.24 -27.79
N GLY A 284 -6.73 17.49 -27.34
CA GLY A 284 -7.91 18.05 -26.68
C GLY A 284 -8.03 17.67 -25.20
N VAL A 285 -9.26 17.44 -24.71
CA VAL A 285 -9.51 17.09 -23.29
C VAL A 285 -9.03 15.66 -23.02
N TYR A 286 -8.36 15.44 -21.89
CA TYR A 286 -7.94 14.09 -21.47
C TYR A 286 -9.14 13.29 -20.94
N THR A 287 -9.67 12.38 -21.74
CA THR A 287 -10.79 11.49 -21.42
C THR A 287 -10.56 10.09 -21.99
N LEU A 288 -11.18 9.06 -21.40
CA LEU A 288 -11.16 7.69 -21.91
C LEU A 288 -11.71 7.61 -23.35
N GLN A 289 -12.77 8.36 -23.64
CA GLN A 289 -13.34 8.45 -24.99
C GLN A 289 -12.34 9.01 -26.01
N ASN A 290 -11.58 10.04 -25.64
CA ASN A 290 -10.59 10.64 -26.55
C ASN A 290 -9.35 9.75 -26.71
N ILE A 291 -8.93 9.02 -25.67
CA ILE A 291 -7.86 8.01 -25.74
C ILE A 291 -8.28 6.87 -26.68
N GLN A 292 -9.51 6.33 -26.53
CA GLN A 292 -10.06 5.30 -27.41
C GLN A 292 -10.14 5.76 -28.87
N ARG A 293 -10.67 6.95 -29.13
CA ARG A 293 -10.90 7.45 -30.49
C ARG A 293 -9.63 7.86 -31.23
N GLN A 294 -8.66 8.45 -30.52
CA GLN A 294 -7.52 9.12 -31.16
C GLN A 294 -6.19 8.38 -30.96
N GLY A 295 -6.15 7.34 -30.14
CA GLY A 295 -4.93 6.62 -29.77
C GLY A 295 -4.00 7.45 -28.88
N GLY A 296 -3.01 6.78 -28.30
CA GLY A 296 -2.06 7.38 -27.37
C GLY A 296 -0.75 6.61 -27.31
N ILE A 297 0.13 6.98 -26.38
CA ILE A 297 1.35 6.20 -26.10
C ILE A 297 1.13 5.37 -24.83
N CYS A 298 2.14 4.61 -24.42
CA CYS A 298 2.04 3.63 -23.31
C CYS A 298 1.38 4.14 -22.02
N VAL A 299 1.58 5.41 -21.65
CA VAL A 299 0.94 6.04 -20.47
C VAL A 299 -0.59 6.16 -20.60
N ASP A 300 -1.09 6.35 -21.83
CA ASP A 300 -2.52 6.50 -22.11
C ASP A 300 -3.18 5.14 -22.25
N GLN A 301 -2.49 4.17 -22.86
CA GLN A 301 -2.90 2.76 -22.92
C GLN A 301 -3.05 2.19 -21.49
N ALA A 302 -2.05 2.42 -20.63
CA ALA A 302 -2.09 2.02 -19.22
C ALA A 302 -3.22 2.73 -18.45
N TYR A 303 -3.39 4.05 -18.62
CA TYR A 303 -4.47 4.80 -17.98
C TYR A 303 -5.86 4.28 -18.38
N TYR A 304 -6.07 4.03 -19.68
CA TYR A 304 -7.32 3.51 -20.21
C TYR A 304 -7.64 2.11 -19.66
N ALA A 305 -6.67 1.19 -19.70
CA ALA A 305 -6.85 -0.15 -19.18
C ALA A 305 -7.13 -0.17 -17.66
N VAL A 306 -6.42 0.67 -16.88
CA VAL A 306 -6.65 0.79 -15.42
C VAL A 306 -8.04 1.33 -15.10
N LEU A 307 -8.49 2.43 -15.72
CA LEU A 307 -9.80 3.00 -15.38
C LEU A 307 -10.95 2.15 -15.90
N THR A 308 -10.83 1.52 -17.07
CA THR A 308 -11.87 0.58 -17.56
C THR A 308 -11.96 -0.65 -16.67
N ALA A 309 -10.83 -1.18 -16.19
CA ALA A 309 -10.83 -2.27 -15.19
C ALA A 309 -11.52 -1.86 -13.88
N ARG A 310 -11.15 -0.70 -13.31
CA ARG A 310 -11.76 -0.17 -12.08
C ARG A 310 -13.25 0.07 -12.22
N ALA A 311 -13.70 0.62 -13.36
CA ALA A 311 -15.13 0.82 -13.65
C ALA A 311 -15.93 -0.49 -13.59
N HIS A 312 -15.31 -1.63 -13.89
CA HIS A 312 -15.91 -2.97 -13.84
C HIS A 312 -15.65 -3.73 -12.52
N GLY A 313 -15.14 -3.05 -11.49
CA GLY A 313 -14.91 -3.65 -10.16
C GLY A 313 -13.63 -4.48 -10.07
N ILE A 314 -12.72 -4.35 -11.05
CA ILE A 314 -11.47 -5.11 -11.09
C ILE A 314 -10.35 -4.31 -10.41
N PRO A 315 -9.68 -4.87 -9.37
CA PRO A 315 -8.46 -4.30 -8.81
C PRO A 315 -7.39 -4.13 -9.90
N ALA A 316 -6.90 -2.91 -10.06
CA ALA A 316 -6.00 -2.54 -11.16
C ALA A 316 -4.89 -1.60 -10.71
N ILE A 317 -3.71 -1.72 -11.33
CA ILE A 317 -2.51 -0.94 -11.01
C ILE A 317 -1.91 -0.35 -12.29
N TYR A 318 -1.54 0.94 -12.21
CA TYR A 318 -0.72 1.62 -13.20
C TYR A 318 0.75 1.47 -12.80
N PHE A 319 1.54 0.83 -13.65
CA PHE A 319 2.99 0.70 -13.46
C PHE A 319 3.76 1.59 -14.44
N ARG A 320 4.96 2.00 -14.01
CA ARG A 320 5.98 2.62 -14.87
C ARG A 320 7.36 2.07 -14.54
N GLY A 321 8.27 2.07 -15.51
CA GLY A 321 9.63 1.60 -15.32
C GLY A 321 10.59 2.16 -16.37
N SER A 322 11.88 1.90 -16.19
CA SER A 322 12.95 2.29 -17.11
C SER A 322 13.55 1.03 -17.73
N GLY A 323 13.61 0.99 -19.06
CA GLY A 323 14.21 -0.10 -19.82
C GLY A 323 15.43 0.36 -20.59
N THR A 324 16.00 -0.52 -21.41
CA THR A 324 17.22 -0.23 -22.18
C THR A 324 17.05 0.89 -23.21
N SER A 325 15.90 1.03 -23.86
CA SER A 325 15.69 2.15 -24.82
C SER A 325 14.96 3.36 -24.23
N ALA A 326 13.99 3.17 -23.33
CA ALA A 326 13.16 4.26 -22.83
C ALA A 326 12.48 3.93 -21.49
N ASN A 327 11.84 4.94 -20.89
CA ASN A 327 10.82 4.74 -19.88
C ASN A 327 9.51 4.27 -20.52
N HIS A 328 8.78 3.43 -19.81
CA HIS A 328 7.51 2.84 -20.25
C HIS A 328 6.48 2.84 -19.14
N ALA A 329 5.22 2.65 -19.52
CA ALA A 329 4.10 2.47 -18.60
C ALA A 329 3.23 1.30 -19.06
N TRP A 330 2.80 0.48 -18.10
CA TRP A 330 2.06 -0.74 -18.37
C TRP A 330 0.96 -0.96 -17.34
N PHE A 331 0.12 -1.93 -17.62
CA PHE A 331 -1.09 -2.24 -16.88
C PHE A 331 -0.93 -3.52 -16.07
N SER A 332 -1.58 -3.57 -14.92
CA SER A 332 -1.74 -4.76 -14.12
C SER A 332 -3.15 -4.84 -13.56
N PHE A 333 -3.68 -6.05 -13.46
CA PHE A 333 -5.02 -6.31 -12.91
C PHE A 333 -5.10 -7.67 -12.24
N MET A 334 -6.04 -7.80 -11.31
CA MET A 334 -6.42 -9.08 -10.71
C MET A 334 -7.34 -9.86 -11.66
N LYS A 335 -6.90 -11.02 -12.16
CA LYS A 335 -7.67 -11.87 -13.10
C LYS A 335 -8.53 -12.94 -12.42
N ALA A 336 -8.30 -13.17 -11.12
CA ALA A 336 -9.10 -13.95 -10.19
C ALA A 336 -8.69 -13.53 -8.75
N PRO A 337 -9.50 -13.77 -7.70
CA PRO A 337 -9.18 -13.34 -6.34
C PRO A 337 -7.77 -13.76 -5.90
N GLY A 338 -6.93 -12.78 -5.56
CA GLY A 338 -5.51 -12.98 -5.18
C GLY A 338 -4.53 -13.28 -6.33
N ASP A 339 -4.98 -13.43 -7.58
CA ASP A 339 -4.16 -13.77 -8.75
C ASP A 339 -4.03 -12.58 -9.71
N TRP A 340 -2.84 -11.97 -9.75
CA TRP A 340 -2.55 -10.75 -10.51
C TRP A 340 -1.75 -11.03 -11.79
N VAL A 341 -2.08 -10.31 -12.86
CA VAL A 341 -1.23 -10.17 -14.05
C VAL A 341 -0.45 -8.86 -13.89
N LEU A 342 0.89 -8.92 -13.86
CA LEU A 342 1.75 -7.78 -13.49
C LEU A 342 2.44 -7.10 -14.69
N ASP A 343 2.30 -7.65 -15.89
CA ASP A 343 3.15 -7.37 -17.05
C ASP A 343 2.38 -7.01 -18.34
N VAL A 344 1.10 -6.64 -18.25
CA VAL A 344 0.29 -6.35 -19.44
C VAL A 344 0.82 -5.14 -20.19
N GLY A 345 1.42 -5.40 -21.36
CA GLY A 345 2.08 -4.40 -22.19
C GLY A 345 3.53 -4.11 -21.80
N ARG A 346 4.13 -4.82 -20.83
CA ARG A 346 5.56 -4.72 -20.48
C ARG A 346 6.41 -5.36 -21.58
N TYR A 347 7.22 -4.59 -22.29
CA TYR A 347 8.01 -5.12 -23.41
C TYR A 347 9.20 -5.94 -22.90
N GLN A 348 9.13 -7.27 -23.05
CA GLN A 348 10.13 -8.22 -22.52
C GLN A 348 11.56 -7.94 -23.03
N GLY A 349 11.71 -7.56 -24.31
CA GLY A 349 13.02 -7.28 -24.93
C GLY A 349 13.72 -5.97 -24.50
N GLN A 350 13.22 -5.25 -23.49
CA GLN A 350 13.81 -4.00 -23.01
C GLN A 350 14.24 -4.02 -21.54
N GLN A 351 14.26 -5.19 -20.90
CA GLN A 351 14.71 -5.36 -19.50
C GLN A 351 14.08 -4.33 -18.54
N TYR A 352 12.74 -4.21 -18.57
CA TYR A 352 12.03 -3.47 -17.52
C TYR A 352 12.09 -4.29 -16.23
N THR A 353 13.18 -4.18 -15.48
CA THR A 353 13.50 -5.01 -14.33
C THR A 353 12.47 -4.87 -13.21
N THR A 354 12.21 -3.64 -12.79
CA THR A 354 11.31 -3.32 -11.68
C THR A 354 10.22 -2.35 -12.14
N GLY A 355 8.97 -2.70 -11.85
CA GLY A 355 7.82 -1.82 -11.99
C GLY A 355 7.66 -0.93 -10.77
N TYR A 356 7.30 0.33 -10.98
CA TYR A 356 6.97 1.28 -9.92
C TYR A 356 5.55 1.79 -10.09
N ALA A 357 4.74 1.62 -9.05
CA ALA A 357 3.41 2.19 -8.91
C ALA A 357 3.31 3.07 -7.66
N VAL A 358 2.15 3.66 -7.43
CA VAL A 358 1.82 4.38 -6.19
C VAL A 358 0.67 3.65 -5.51
N ASN A 359 0.88 3.21 -4.28
CA ASN A 359 -0.16 2.61 -3.47
C ASN A 359 -1.27 3.66 -3.21
N PRO A 360 -2.54 3.39 -3.58
CA PRO A 360 -3.59 4.40 -3.56
C PRO A 360 -3.92 5.02 -2.20
N GLN A 361 -3.86 4.20 -1.15
CA GLN A 361 -4.11 4.58 0.23
C GLN A 361 -2.91 5.37 0.77
N THR A 362 -1.77 4.70 0.95
CA THR A 362 -0.60 5.27 1.65
C THR A 362 0.14 6.36 0.87
N ARG A 363 -0.18 6.53 -0.42
CA ARG A 363 0.48 7.41 -1.40
C ARG A 363 1.99 7.18 -1.55
N ARG A 364 2.49 6.04 -1.06
CA ARG A 364 3.90 5.64 -1.18
C ARG A 364 4.16 4.94 -2.51
N GLN A 365 5.40 4.99 -2.96
CA GLN A 365 5.85 4.14 -4.06
C GLN A 365 5.81 2.68 -3.61
N MET A 366 5.31 1.83 -4.49
CA MET A 366 5.30 0.37 -4.38
C MET A 366 5.86 -0.21 -5.68
N THR A 367 6.28 -1.46 -5.65
CA THR A 367 6.80 -2.21 -6.79
C THR A 367 5.84 -3.32 -7.22
N ASP A 368 6.08 -3.88 -8.40
CA ASP A 368 5.46 -5.13 -8.84
C ASP A 368 5.87 -6.31 -7.94
N HIS A 369 7.13 -6.35 -7.48
CA HIS A 369 7.59 -7.33 -6.49
C HIS A 369 6.88 -7.20 -5.13
N ASP A 370 6.48 -6.00 -4.71
CA ASP A 370 5.65 -5.82 -3.50
C ASP A 370 4.26 -6.47 -3.68
N VAL A 371 3.66 -6.37 -4.88
CA VAL A 371 2.37 -7.04 -5.20
C VAL A 371 2.55 -8.55 -5.24
N GLU A 372 3.61 -9.04 -5.91
CA GLU A 372 3.93 -10.47 -5.94
C GLU A 372 4.14 -11.04 -4.52
N TYR A 373 4.76 -10.27 -3.62
CA TYR A 373 4.88 -10.63 -2.22
C TYR A 373 3.52 -10.67 -1.49
N THR A 374 2.59 -9.74 -1.74
CA THR A 374 1.24 -9.85 -1.14
C THR A 374 0.43 -11.04 -1.66
N CYS A 375 0.76 -11.57 -2.84
CA CYS A 375 0.16 -12.79 -3.41
C CYS A 375 0.76 -14.10 -2.86
N GLU A 376 1.73 -14.03 -1.94
CA GLU A 376 2.40 -15.19 -1.36
C GLU A 376 1.40 -16.12 -0.64
N HIS A 377 1.19 -17.32 -1.19
CA HIS A 377 0.23 -18.30 -0.68
C HIS A 377 0.35 -18.58 0.83
N SER A 378 1.56 -18.61 1.40
CA SER A 378 1.73 -18.82 2.84
C SER A 378 1.16 -17.70 3.72
N LEU A 379 0.97 -16.48 3.19
CA LEU A 379 0.28 -15.37 3.88
C LEU A 379 -1.26 -15.52 3.90
N HIS A 380 -1.82 -16.41 3.08
CA HIS A 380 -3.26 -16.65 2.94
C HIS A 380 -3.70 -18.01 3.54
N SER A 381 -2.87 -18.55 4.44
CA SER A 381 -3.06 -19.85 5.09
C SER A 381 -3.74 -19.75 6.45
N SER A 382 -4.26 -20.87 6.97
CA SER A 382 -4.76 -20.95 8.36
C SER A 382 -3.68 -20.60 9.41
N ASP A 383 -2.41 -20.89 9.09
CA ASP A 383 -1.27 -20.53 9.93
C ASP A 383 -0.99 -19.02 9.91
N ALA A 384 -1.24 -18.35 8.78
CA ALA A 384 -1.16 -16.90 8.69
C ALA A 384 -2.24 -16.20 9.50
N ALA A 385 -3.46 -16.74 9.54
CA ALA A 385 -4.51 -16.23 10.43
C ALA A 385 -4.10 -16.32 11.91
N GLN A 386 -3.49 -17.43 12.34
CA GLN A 386 -2.92 -17.56 13.69
C GLN A 386 -1.70 -16.64 13.89
N ALA A 387 -0.87 -16.44 12.88
CA ALA A 387 0.27 -15.52 12.94
C ALA A 387 -0.21 -14.06 13.10
N SER A 388 -1.27 -13.65 12.40
CA SER A 388 -1.89 -12.32 12.52
C SER A 388 -2.42 -12.05 13.93
N ALA A 389 -3.06 -13.04 14.55
CA ALA A 389 -3.47 -12.97 15.95
C ALA A 389 -2.28 -12.72 16.90
N TYR A 390 -1.16 -13.44 16.73
CA TYR A 390 0.07 -13.20 17.49
C TYR A 390 0.72 -11.84 17.17
N ILE A 391 0.68 -11.39 15.91
CA ILE A 391 1.19 -10.08 15.49
C ILE A 391 0.42 -8.96 16.20
N SER A 392 -0.91 -8.98 16.18
CA SER A 392 -1.75 -7.97 16.84
C SER A 392 -1.44 -7.84 18.32
N VAL A 393 -1.28 -8.96 19.04
CA VAL A 393 -0.86 -8.97 20.44
C VAL A 393 0.56 -8.42 20.62
N ALA A 394 1.50 -8.79 19.73
CA ALA A 394 2.89 -8.34 19.79
C ALA A 394 3.02 -6.82 19.55
N GLU A 395 2.26 -6.23 18.62
CA GLU A 395 2.25 -4.79 18.35
C GLU A 395 1.83 -3.98 19.58
N VAL A 396 0.75 -4.39 20.25
CA VAL A 396 0.20 -3.71 21.41
C VAL A 396 1.16 -3.72 22.59
N LEU A 397 1.85 -4.85 22.79
CA LEU A 397 2.79 -5.05 23.89
C LEU A 397 4.20 -4.51 23.61
N LEU A 398 4.53 -4.14 22.37
CA LEU A 398 5.87 -3.76 21.91
C LEU A 398 6.62 -2.79 22.85
N THR A 399 5.93 -1.78 23.36
CA THR A 399 6.50 -0.77 24.29
C THR A 399 6.11 -0.96 25.76
N ARG A 400 5.27 -1.95 26.08
CA ARG A 400 4.68 -2.18 27.41
C ARG A 400 5.23 -3.43 28.08
N ASP A 401 5.39 -4.49 27.29
CA ASP A 401 5.93 -5.78 27.68
C ASP A 401 6.78 -6.34 26.52
N PRO A 402 8.00 -5.81 26.34
CA PRO A 402 8.93 -6.24 25.29
C PRO A 402 9.17 -7.76 25.24
N ALA A 403 9.15 -8.43 26.39
CA ALA A 403 9.42 -9.85 26.50
C ALA A 403 8.28 -10.69 25.88
N ASN A 404 7.03 -10.39 26.25
CA ASN A 404 5.87 -11.07 25.65
C ASN A 404 5.63 -10.63 24.20
N ALA A 405 5.94 -9.38 23.82
CA ALA A 405 5.92 -8.93 22.44
C ALA A 405 6.88 -9.75 21.56
N LEU A 406 8.14 -9.91 21.98
CA LEU A 406 9.14 -10.75 21.31
C LEU A 406 8.68 -12.21 21.19
N ARG A 407 8.11 -12.76 22.27
CA ARG A 407 7.59 -14.13 22.31
C ARG A 407 6.48 -14.36 21.29
N CYS A 408 5.54 -13.41 21.18
CA CYS A 408 4.46 -13.46 20.21
C CYS A 408 4.98 -13.28 18.77
N ALA A 409 5.90 -12.34 18.53
CA ALA A 409 6.54 -12.17 17.22
C ALA A 409 7.28 -13.44 16.76
N ARG A 410 8.11 -14.05 17.61
CA ARG A 410 8.79 -15.31 17.29
C ARG A 410 7.81 -16.46 17.05
N ARG A 411 6.67 -16.50 17.74
CA ARG A 411 5.62 -17.50 17.49
C ARG A 411 4.93 -17.28 16.13
N ALA A 412 4.67 -16.04 15.75
CA ALA A 412 4.17 -15.70 14.42
C ALA A 412 5.18 -16.06 13.31
N ARG A 413 6.48 -15.79 13.50
CA ARG A 413 7.56 -16.23 12.57
C ARG A 413 7.60 -17.75 12.40
N ALA A 414 7.34 -18.50 13.47
CA ALA A 414 7.35 -19.97 13.44
C ALA A 414 6.16 -20.56 12.66
N LEU A 415 5.01 -19.88 12.67
CA LEU A 415 3.83 -20.23 11.86
C LEU A 415 4.01 -19.80 10.39
N THR A 416 4.38 -18.54 10.16
CA THR A 416 4.47 -17.95 8.83
C THR A 416 5.79 -17.21 8.68
N LYS A 417 6.86 -17.93 8.30
CA LYS A 417 8.22 -17.37 8.16
C LYS A 417 8.29 -16.16 7.23
N ARG A 418 7.44 -16.13 6.19
CA ARG A 418 7.36 -15.05 5.20
C ARG A 418 6.51 -13.85 5.65
N ALA A 419 5.82 -13.89 6.78
CA ALA A 419 5.13 -12.71 7.30
C ALA A 419 6.19 -11.69 7.76
N MET A 420 6.25 -10.51 7.13
CA MET A 420 7.28 -9.49 7.40
C MET A 420 7.14 -8.82 8.78
N ARG A 421 5.90 -8.61 9.26
CA ARG A 421 5.63 -7.79 10.46
C ARG A 421 6.30 -8.29 11.76
N PRO A 422 6.34 -9.60 12.05
CA PRO A 422 7.11 -10.14 13.18
C PRO A 422 8.61 -9.81 13.19
N TRP A 423 9.26 -9.81 12.02
CA TRP A 423 10.68 -9.46 11.90
C TRP A 423 10.90 -7.99 12.25
N GLU A 424 10.01 -7.12 11.79
CA GLU A 424 10.03 -5.69 12.10
C GLU A 424 9.84 -5.43 13.61
N ILE A 425 8.98 -6.21 14.30
CA ILE A 425 8.79 -6.13 15.74
C ILE A 425 10.08 -6.52 16.49
N GLU A 426 10.69 -7.65 16.15
CA GLU A 426 11.95 -8.10 16.76
C GLU A 426 13.11 -7.13 16.47
N ARG A 427 13.16 -6.56 15.26
CA ARG A 427 14.11 -5.50 14.87
C ARG A 427 13.98 -4.26 15.76
N GLN A 428 12.75 -3.79 16.00
CA GLN A 428 12.54 -2.62 16.86
C GLN A 428 12.98 -2.87 18.31
N LEU A 429 12.75 -4.07 18.84
CA LEU A 429 13.18 -4.47 20.18
C LEU A 429 14.71 -4.53 20.32
N LEU A 430 15.40 -5.20 19.38
CA LEU A 430 16.87 -5.28 19.39
C LEU A 430 17.50 -3.89 19.18
N MET A 431 16.91 -3.04 18.34
CA MET A 431 17.34 -1.63 18.20
C MET A 431 17.18 -0.83 19.49
N ALA A 432 16.08 -1.00 20.24
CA ALA A 432 15.87 -0.32 21.52
C ALA A 432 16.86 -0.78 22.61
N GLN A 433 17.32 -2.03 22.53
CA GLN A 433 18.35 -2.59 23.41
C GLN A 433 19.78 -2.22 22.99
N GLY A 434 19.98 -1.68 21.79
CA GLY A 434 21.31 -1.46 21.21
C GLY A 434 22.04 -2.73 20.78
N ASP A 435 21.34 -3.87 20.68
CA ASP A 435 21.93 -5.16 20.33
C ASP A 435 22.17 -5.28 18.81
N TYR A 436 23.28 -4.70 18.36
CA TYR A 436 23.71 -4.77 16.97
C TYR A 436 24.18 -6.18 16.54
N ALA A 437 24.56 -7.05 17.48
CA ALA A 437 24.92 -8.43 17.18
C ALA A 437 23.67 -9.28 16.91
N GLY A 438 22.65 -9.16 17.77
CA GLY A 438 21.33 -9.75 17.58
C GLY A 438 20.63 -9.22 16.33
N LEU A 439 20.75 -7.92 16.02
CA LEU A 439 20.24 -7.36 14.76
C LEU A 439 20.89 -8.03 13.54
N ALA A 440 22.21 -8.20 13.52
CA ALA A 440 22.89 -8.89 12.43
C ALA A 440 22.37 -10.34 12.29
N GLY A 441 22.21 -11.07 13.40
CA GLY A 441 21.64 -12.43 13.41
C GLY A 441 20.21 -12.47 12.85
N LEU A 442 19.33 -11.58 13.30
CA LEU A 442 17.96 -11.45 12.81
C LEU A 442 17.91 -11.25 11.29
N PHE A 443 18.76 -10.38 10.75
CA PHE A 443 18.78 -10.12 9.31
C PHE A 443 19.41 -11.26 8.50
N TYR A 444 20.33 -12.07 9.06
CA TYR A 444 20.77 -13.32 8.42
C TYR A 444 19.59 -14.32 8.31
N GLU A 445 18.87 -14.55 9.41
CA GLU A 445 17.67 -15.41 9.39
C GLU A 445 16.59 -14.88 8.43
N MET A 446 16.44 -13.56 8.32
CA MET A 446 15.52 -12.90 7.38
C MET A 446 15.98 -13.09 5.92
N LYS A 447 17.28 -12.91 5.64
CA LYS A 447 17.85 -13.14 4.31
C LYS A 447 17.54 -14.56 3.81
N ASP A 448 17.66 -15.57 4.68
CA ASP A 448 17.37 -16.96 4.34
C ASP A 448 15.86 -17.21 4.18
N ALA A 449 15.01 -16.66 5.05
CA ALA A 449 13.56 -16.82 4.98
C ALA A 449 12.95 -16.19 3.71
N PHE A 450 13.53 -15.07 3.24
CA PHE A 450 13.10 -14.32 2.07
C PHE A 450 14.01 -14.50 0.85
N ARG A 451 14.84 -15.56 0.79
CA ARG A 451 15.82 -15.82 -0.30
C ARG A 451 15.27 -15.77 -1.73
N LYS A 452 13.96 -15.92 -1.92
CA LYS A 452 13.29 -15.85 -3.24
C LYS A 452 12.81 -14.44 -3.63
N TYR A 453 13.03 -13.44 -2.77
CA TYR A 453 12.69 -12.04 -3.00
C TYR A 453 13.99 -11.22 -2.99
N PRO A 454 14.60 -10.95 -4.16
CA PRO A 454 15.90 -10.30 -4.25
C PRO A 454 15.95 -8.94 -3.53
N ASP A 455 14.87 -8.14 -3.60
CA ASP A 455 14.75 -6.85 -2.91
C ASP A 455 14.89 -6.99 -1.39
N ILE A 456 14.23 -7.99 -0.81
CA ILE A 456 14.26 -8.25 0.65
C ILE A 456 15.62 -8.83 1.06
N LEU A 457 16.21 -9.69 0.23
CA LEU A 457 17.56 -10.23 0.42
C LEU A 457 18.59 -9.09 0.47
N VAL A 458 18.55 -8.17 -0.50
CA VAL A 458 19.47 -7.03 -0.62
C VAL A 458 19.23 -5.98 0.48
N ALA A 459 17.97 -5.68 0.80
CA ALA A 459 17.64 -4.81 1.93
C ALA A 459 18.17 -5.39 3.26
N SER A 460 17.98 -6.70 3.48
CA SER A 460 18.51 -7.41 4.66
C SER A 460 20.04 -7.35 4.68
N GLY A 461 20.71 -7.64 3.57
CA GLY A 461 22.17 -7.57 3.43
C GLY A 461 22.76 -6.22 3.85
N LYS A 462 22.14 -5.11 3.42
CA LYS A 462 22.53 -3.75 3.82
C LYS A 462 22.32 -3.48 5.31
N GLN A 463 21.28 -4.05 5.93
CA GLN A 463 21.11 -3.93 7.39
C GLN A 463 22.08 -4.82 8.18
N ILE A 464 22.47 -5.99 7.66
CA ILE A 464 23.53 -6.82 8.27
C ILE A 464 24.85 -6.03 8.27
N GLU A 465 25.29 -5.49 7.12
CA GLU A 465 26.52 -4.68 7.03
C GLU A 465 26.51 -3.55 8.07
N LYS A 466 25.43 -2.76 8.10
CA LYS A 466 25.26 -1.65 9.05
C LYS A 466 25.30 -2.11 10.52
N SER A 467 24.74 -3.28 10.83
CA SER A 467 24.72 -3.83 12.18
C SER A 467 26.09 -4.37 12.58
N LEU A 468 26.78 -5.10 11.69
CA LEU A 468 28.15 -5.58 11.89
C LEU A 468 29.13 -4.43 12.15
N ARG A 469 29.11 -3.36 11.32
CA ARG A 469 29.97 -2.18 11.53
C ARG A 469 29.70 -1.51 12.88
N LYS A 470 28.42 -1.39 13.28
CA LYS A 470 28.06 -0.85 14.60
C LYS A 470 28.45 -1.76 15.77
N ALA A 471 28.56 -3.06 15.55
CA ALA A 471 29.09 -4.03 16.49
C ALA A 471 30.64 -4.14 16.46
N GLY A 472 31.34 -3.29 15.70
CA GLY A 472 32.80 -3.31 15.54
C GLY A 472 33.34 -4.39 14.58
N ARG A 473 32.47 -5.21 13.98
CA ARG A 473 32.80 -6.36 13.12
C ARG A 473 33.02 -5.92 11.66
N ASN A 474 33.96 -5.01 11.45
CA ASN A 474 34.18 -4.35 10.16
C ASN A 474 34.65 -5.31 9.06
N GLU A 475 35.56 -6.24 9.36
CA GLU A 475 36.09 -7.19 8.38
C GLU A 475 34.99 -8.12 7.82
N GLU A 476 34.08 -8.58 8.69
CA GLU A 476 32.92 -9.37 8.30
C GLU A 476 31.92 -8.58 7.47
N ALA A 477 31.72 -7.29 7.78
CA ALA A 477 30.91 -6.40 6.95
C ALA A 477 31.50 -6.25 5.54
N ASP A 478 32.82 -6.10 5.43
CA ASP A 478 33.51 -5.99 4.15
C ASP A 478 33.51 -7.31 3.35
N GLN A 479 33.61 -8.46 4.03
CA GLN A 479 33.43 -9.79 3.41
C GLN A 479 31.99 -9.97 2.90
N LEU A 480 30.98 -9.59 3.70
CA LEU A 480 29.58 -9.69 3.32
C LEU A 480 29.28 -8.85 2.06
N VAL A 481 29.73 -7.59 2.01
CA VAL A 481 29.52 -6.71 0.83
C VAL A 481 30.10 -7.35 -0.43
N ARG A 482 31.31 -7.92 -0.38
CA ARG A 482 31.89 -8.66 -1.51
C ARG A 482 31.05 -9.87 -1.91
N SER A 483 30.53 -10.63 -0.94
CA SER A 483 29.68 -11.81 -1.23
C SER A 483 28.29 -11.45 -1.78
N LEU A 484 27.74 -10.28 -1.41
CA LEU A 484 26.41 -9.85 -1.86
C LEU A 484 26.45 -9.32 -3.30
N ALA A 485 27.52 -8.63 -3.69
CA ALA A 485 27.68 -8.16 -5.07
C ALA A 485 27.65 -9.30 -6.09
N GLY A 486 28.33 -10.43 -5.80
CA GLY A 486 28.31 -11.63 -6.64
C GLY A 486 27.14 -12.60 -6.39
N ALA A 487 26.13 -12.21 -5.60
CA ALA A 487 24.95 -13.02 -5.30
C ALA A 487 23.62 -12.36 -5.71
N VAL A 488 23.68 -11.19 -6.34
CA VAL A 488 22.55 -10.61 -7.08
C VAL A 488 22.52 -11.29 -8.44
N ASP A 489 21.33 -11.69 -8.87
CA ASP A 489 21.08 -12.27 -10.19
C ASP A 489 21.43 -11.27 -11.31
N ASP A 490 21.95 -11.75 -12.45
CA ASP A 490 22.26 -10.90 -13.61
C ASP A 490 20.99 -10.18 -14.12
N ASP A 491 19.81 -10.82 -13.95
CA ASP A 491 18.49 -10.25 -14.24
C ASP A 491 18.05 -9.13 -13.27
N ARG A 492 18.83 -8.81 -12.22
CA ARG A 492 18.57 -7.72 -11.23
C ARG A 492 19.67 -6.65 -11.22
N ASP A 493 19.94 -6.11 -12.41
CA ASP A 493 20.82 -4.97 -12.66
C ASP A 493 20.58 -3.76 -11.74
N ASP A 494 19.33 -3.50 -11.34
CA ASP A 494 18.97 -2.44 -10.41
C ASP A 494 19.54 -2.65 -8.99
N LEU A 495 19.54 -3.89 -8.50
CA LEU A 495 20.09 -4.25 -7.20
C LEU A 495 21.62 -4.25 -7.22
N SER A 496 22.24 -4.77 -8.28
CA SER A 496 23.70 -4.74 -8.47
C SER A 496 24.23 -3.30 -8.47
N ARG A 497 23.66 -2.43 -9.32
CA ARG A 497 23.96 -0.97 -9.29
C ARG A 497 23.77 -0.35 -7.92
N SER A 498 22.80 -0.81 -7.13
CA SER A 498 22.53 -0.23 -5.81
C SER A 498 23.64 -0.50 -4.79
N PHE A 499 24.40 -1.59 -4.94
CA PHE A 499 25.57 -1.90 -4.10
C PHE A 499 26.79 -1.08 -4.53
N GLU A 500 27.14 -1.08 -5.81
CA GLU A 500 28.30 -0.31 -6.29
C GLU A 500 28.12 1.20 -6.05
N ASN A 501 26.92 1.74 -6.24
CA ASN A 501 26.62 3.12 -5.87
C ASN A 501 26.77 3.39 -4.35
N GLN A 502 26.55 2.40 -3.48
CA GLN A 502 26.79 2.54 -2.04
C GLN A 502 28.30 2.54 -1.75
N ARG A 503 29.07 1.64 -2.38
CA ARG A 503 30.53 1.55 -2.28
C ARG A 503 31.21 2.83 -2.78
N ILE A 504 30.80 3.36 -3.92
CA ILE A 504 31.27 4.66 -4.45
C ILE A 504 30.98 5.79 -3.46
N LYS A 505 29.78 5.85 -2.87
CA LYS A 505 29.44 6.86 -1.84
C LYS A 505 30.33 6.76 -0.58
N GLN A 506 30.73 5.56 -0.16
CA GLN A 506 31.68 5.38 0.93
C GLN A 506 33.09 5.92 0.56
N ILE A 507 33.55 5.68 -0.68
CA ILE A 507 34.84 6.20 -1.18
C ILE A 507 34.81 7.75 -1.26
N VAL A 508 33.71 8.34 -1.73
CA VAL A 508 33.50 9.81 -1.70
C VAL A 508 33.53 10.36 -0.27
N ALA A 509 32.88 9.68 0.68
CA ALA A 509 32.90 10.09 2.09
C ALA A 509 34.29 10.00 2.74
N ALA A 510 35.15 9.11 2.25
CA ALA A 510 36.56 9.02 2.65
C ALA A 510 37.47 10.07 1.97
N GLY A 511 36.93 10.91 1.09
CA GLY A 511 37.67 11.96 0.39
C GLY A 511 38.49 11.51 -0.82
N ASP A 512 38.49 10.22 -1.18
CA ASP A 512 39.20 9.70 -2.35
C ASP A 512 38.37 9.88 -3.64
N PHE A 513 38.19 11.14 -4.02
CA PHE A 513 37.44 11.50 -5.24
C PHE A 513 38.03 10.90 -6.52
N LYS A 514 39.34 10.61 -6.54
CA LYS A 514 40.03 10.03 -7.69
C LYS A 514 39.65 8.57 -7.89
N LYS A 515 39.60 7.79 -6.79
CA LYS A 515 39.10 6.41 -6.82
C LYS A 515 37.59 6.38 -7.06
N ALA A 516 36.82 7.25 -6.41
CA ALA A 516 35.37 7.33 -6.62
C ALA A 516 35.01 7.59 -8.09
N ARG A 517 35.75 8.47 -8.79
CA ARG A 517 35.59 8.69 -10.24
C ARG A 517 35.84 7.40 -11.02
N LYS A 518 36.97 6.72 -10.79
CA LYS A 518 37.33 5.48 -11.51
C LYS A 518 36.33 4.34 -11.31
N GLU A 519 35.85 4.14 -10.09
CA GLU A 519 34.89 3.07 -9.78
C GLU A 519 33.51 3.39 -10.40
N LEU A 520 33.16 4.68 -10.57
CA LEU A 520 31.95 5.10 -11.28
C LEU A 520 32.10 5.05 -12.81
N GLU A 521 33.31 5.21 -13.36
CA GLU A 521 33.62 4.94 -14.77
C GLU A 521 33.46 3.45 -15.07
N GLN A 522 34.09 2.59 -14.25
CA GLN A 522 33.94 1.14 -14.37
C GLN A 522 32.47 0.70 -14.27
N LEU A 523 31.70 1.23 -13.31
CA LEU A 523 30.26 0.95 -13.20
C LEU A 523 29.44 1.45 -14.40
N LEU A 524 29.88 2.50 -15.09
CA LEU A 524 29.23 2.98 -16.32
C LEU A 524 29.54 2.05 -17.50
N ASP A 525 30.78 1.58 -17.62
CA ASP A 525 31.20 0.62 -18.66
C ASP A 525 30.55 -0.77 -18.44
N ASP A 526 30.58 -1.29 -17.21
CA ASP A 526 29.94 -2.56 -16.78
C ASP A 526 28.40 -2.55 -16.90
N GLN A 527 27.80 -1.40 -17.19
CA GLN A 527 26.36 -1.21 -17.35
C GLN A 527 26.02 -0.54 -18.68
N GLN A 528 26.96 -0.44 -19.63
CA GLN A 528 26.70 0.20 -20.92
C GLN A 528 25.59 -0.52 -21.68
N ASP A 529 25.45 -1.84 -21.48
CA ASP A 529 24.39 -2.70 -22.02
C ASP A 529 22.98 -2.41 -21.44
N GLN A 530 22.88 -1.58 -20.41
CA GLN A 530 21.64 -1.14 -19.77
C GLN A 530 21.02 0.12 -20.39
N GLY A 531 21.68 0.74 -21.38
CA GLY A 531 21.15 1.85 -22.19
C GLY A 531 20.57 3.00 -21.35
N SER A 532 19.28 3.31 -21.52
CA SER A 532 18.62 4.47 -20.90
C SER A 532 18.68 4.48 -19.37
N LYS A 533 18.83 3.31 -18.73
CA LYS A 533 18.95 3.18 -17.27
C LYS A 533 20.19 3.92 -16.73
N VAL A 534 21.27 4.03 -17.49
CA VAL A 534 22.54 4.66 -17.02
C VAL A 534 22.50 6.20 -16.99
N PHE A 535 21.47 6.85 -17.54
CA PHE A 535 21.38 8.31 -17.62
C PHE A 535 21.39 8.99 -16.23
N GLY A 536 20.95 8.27 -15.19
CA GLY A 536 21.08 8.71 -13.80
C GLY A 536 22.54 8.71 -13.31
N MET A 537 23.28 7.66 -13.64
CA MET A 537 24.69 7.49 -13.26
C MET A 537 25.59 8.51 -13.98
N ILE A 538 25.32 8.81 -15.26
CA ILE A 538 25.99 9.90 -15.99
C ILE A 538 25.82 11.25 -15.26
N ARG A 539 24.60 11.55 -14.75
CA ARG A 539 24.34 12.78 -13.98
C ARG A 539 25.12 12.83 -12.68
N ASP A 540 25.16 11.72 -11.94
CA ASP A 540 25.92 11.64 -10.69
C ASP A 540 27.44 11.71 -10.93
N TYR A 541 27.93 11.15 -12.04
CA TYR A 541 29.31 11.26 -12.50
C TYR A 541 29.71 12.70 -12.86
N ILE A 542 28.90 13.41 -13.64
CA ILE A 542 29.11 14.85 -13.95
C ILE A 542 29.12 15.69 -12.68
N LYS A 543 28.24 15.37 -11.72
CA LYS A 543 28.18 16.07 -10.42
C LYS A 543 29.44 15.80 -9.59
N LEU A 544 29.87 14.54 -9.48
CA LEU A 544 31.07 14.13 -8.74
C LEU A 544 32.33 14.80 -9.30
N THR A 545 32.50 14.75 -10.62
CA THR A 545 33.67 15.32 -11.31
C THR A 545 33.71 16.84 -11.21
N LYS A 546 32.56 17.53 -11.32
CA LYS A 546 32.46 18.96 -11.03
C LYS A 546 32.84 19.30 -9.59
N GLN A 547 32.34 18.56 -8.61
CA GLN A 547 32.63 18.78 -7.19
C GLN A 547 34.10 18.52 -6.81
N SER A 548 34.79 17.64 -7.55
CA SER A 548 36.17 17.25 -7.28
C SER A 548 37.21 17.89 -8.22
N GLY A 549 36.80 18.78 -9.13
CA GLY A 549 37.68 19.43 -10.11
C GLY A 549 38.19 18.51 -11.23
N GLN A 550 37.67 17.28 -11.35
CA GLN A 550 38.06 16.28 -12.36
C GLN A 550 37.24 16.44 -13.66
N THR A 551 36.96 17.67 -14.09
CA THR A 551 36.05 17.97 -15.20
C THR A 551 36.66 17.64 -16.57
N LYS A 552 37.99 17.65 -16.69
CA LYS A 552 38.72 17.26 -17.90
C LYS A 552 38.65 15.75 -18.15
N GLU A 553 38.75 14.96 -17.08
CA GLU A 553 38.52 13.51 -17.11
C GLU A 553 37.08 13.21 -17.52
N ALA A 554 36.12 13.98 -17.00
CA ALA A 554 34.69 13.81 -17.30
C ALA A 554 34.37 13.95 -18.78
N VAL A 555 34.91 14.99 -19.44
CA VAL A 555 34.75 15.19 -20.88
C VAL A 555 35.35 14.01 -21.65
N ARG A 556 36.62 13.66 -21.37
CA ARG A 556 37.32 12.58 -22.10
C ARG A 556 36.60 11.23 -22.02
N PHE A 557 36.03 10.89 -20.86
CA PHE A 557 35.26 9.66 -20.71
C PHE A 557 33.92 9.74 -21.45
N LEU A 558 33.16 10.81 -21.23
CA LEU A 558 31.80 10.93 -21.76
C LEU A 558 31.74 11.13 -23.27
N GLU A 559 32.76 11.69 -23.92
CA GLU A 559 32.82 11.86 -25.38
C GLU A 559 32.57 10.53 -26.12
N GLY A 560 33.39 9.51 -25.85
CA GLY A 560 33.23 8.19 -26.46
C GLY A 560 31.99 7.47 -25.93
N TYR A 561 31.83 7.44 -24.60
CA TYR A 561 30.76 6.70 -23.93
C TYR A 561 29.35 7.12 -24.38
N VAL A 562 29.11 8.43 -24.55
CA VAL A 562 27.81 8.95 -25.02
C VAL A 562 27.57 8.63 -26.49
N ASP A 563 28.57 8.81 -27.35
CA ASP A 563 28.41 8.49 -28.79
C ASP A 563 28.22 6.99 -29.02
N ASP A 564 28.85 6.13 -28.22
CA ASP A 564 28.68 4.68 -28.31
C ASP A 564 27.33 4.21 -27.77
N LEU A 565 26.80 4.82 -26.70
CA LEU A 565 25.40 4.63 -26.30
C LEU A 565 24.43 5.05 -27.41
N ILE A 566 24.64 6.20 -28.06
CA ILE A 566 23.74 6.68 -29.13
C ILE A 566 23.77 5.75 -30.36
N LYS A 567 24.93 5.15 -30.68
CA LYS A 567 25.03 4.16 -31.78
C LYS A 567 24.46 2.79 -31.39
N GLY A 568 24.64 2.37 -30.14
CA GLY A 568 24.23 1.05 -29.64
C GLY A 568 22.73 0.90 -29.43
N TYR A 569 22.00 2.00 -29.22
CA TYR A 569 20.56 1.98 -28.97
C TYR A 569 19.79 2.86 -29.95
N ASN A 570 18.68 2.32 -30.47
CA ASN A 570 17.69 3.09 -31.23
C ASN A 570 16.84 3.95 -30.28
N PHE A 571 17.46 4.97 -29.68
CA PHE A 571 16.81 5.90 -28.74
C PHE A 571 15.75 6.76 -29.44
N PRO A 572 14.59 7.02 -28.81
CA PRO A 572 13.69 8.08 -29.26
C PRO A 572 14.42 9.44 -29.20
N PRO A 573 14.15 10.41 -30.11
CA PRO A 573 14.94 11.64 -30.24
C PRO A 573 15.16 12.41 -28.92
N ALA A 574 14.15 12.48 -28.05
CA ALA A 574 14.29 13.11 -26.72
C ALA A 574 15.35 12.46 -25.80
N TYR A 575 15.63 11.16 -25.95
CA TYR A 575 16.64 10.44 -25.16
C TYR A 575 18.05 10.72 -25.71
N GLU A 576 18.23 10.73 -27.04
CA GLU A 576 19.48 11.20 -27.65
C GLU A 576 19.77 12.66 -27.25
N GLN A 577 18.80 13.56 -27.40
CA GLN A 577 18.92 14.94 -26.93
C GLN A 577 19.25 15.02 -25.44
N GLY A 578 18.71 14.11 -24.62
CA GLY A 578 19.01 13.99 -23.20
C GLY A 578 20.49 13.69 -22.94
N LEU A 579 21.06 12.71 -23.63
CA LEU A 579 22.49 12.38 -23.56
C LEU A 579 23.38 13.53 -24.04
N LEU A 580 23.05 14.15 -25.17
CA LEU A 580 23.81 15.28 -25.72
C LEU A 580 23.79 16.49 -24.76
N LYS A 581 22.68 16.73 -24.05
CA LYS A 581 22.60 17.76 -22.98
C LYS A 581 23.49 17.42 -21.78
N LEU A 582 23.62 16.15 -21.41
CA LEU A 582 24.54 15.71 -20.36
C LEU A 582 26.01 15.92 -20.78
N LEU A 583 26.37 15.52 -22.01
CA LEU A 583 27.71 15.76 -22.54
C LEU A 583 28.03 17.27 -22.66
N SER A 584 27.08 18.07 -23.14
CA SER A 584 27.21 19.55 -23.16
C SER A 584 27.43 20.12 -21.75
N THR A 585 26.77 19.57 -20.73
CA THR A 585 26.97 19.99 -19.33
C THR A 585 28.38 19.64 -18.84
N ALA A 586 28.96 18.53 -19.30
CA ALA A 586 30.35 18.16 -18.97
C ALA A 586 31.36 19.14 -19.60
N TYR A 587 31.20 19.48 -20.88
CA TYR A 587 32.01 20.52 -21.54
C TYR A 587 31.89 21.88 -20.86
N GLU A 588 30.67 22.34 -20.54
CA GLU A 588 30.44 23.60 -19.82
C GLU A 588 31.12 23.61 -18.44
N ASN A 589 31.09 22.49 -17.70
CA ASN A 589 31.81 22.35 -16.43
C ASN A 589 33.34 22.34 -16.58
N ASN A 590 33.87 21.93 -17.73
CA ASN A 590 35.29 21.98 -18.07
C ASN A 590 35.72 23.36 -18.65
N GLY A 591 34.76 24.26 -18.89
CA GLY A 591 35.02 25.57 -19.51
C GLY A 591 35.14 25.54 -21.04
N ASP A 592 34.83 24.41 -21.69
CA ASP A 592 34.82 24.31 -23.15
C ASP A 592 33.48 24.75 -23.73
N THR A 593 33.35 26.06 -23.93
CA THR A 593 32.14 26.66 -24.49
C THR A 593 31.95 26.34 -25.97
N LYS A 594 33.04 26.00 -26.70
CA LYS A 594 32.99 25.78 -28.15
C LYS A 594 32.34 24.45 -28.48
N ASP A 595 32.74 23.38 -27.80
CA ASP A 595 32.20 22.04 -28.06
C ASP A 595 30.83 21.83 -27.41
N ALA A 596 30.55 22.51 -26.28
CA ALA A 596 29.19 22.65 -25.77
C ALA A 596 28.24 23.30 -26.81
N GLU A 597 28.67 24.35 -27.52
CA GLU A 597 27.83 25.03 -28.52
C GLU A 597 27.57 24.16 -29.75
N LYS A 598 28.58 23.40 -30.22
CA LYS A 598 28.39 22.40 -31.30
C LYS A 598 27.30 21.38 -30.93
N LEU A 599 27.29 20.91 -29.68
CA LEU A 599 26.27 19.97 -29.21
C LEU A 599 24.88 20.59 -29.17
N LYS A 600 24.74 21.87 -28.79
CA LYS A 600 23.47 22.60 -28.89
C LYS A 600 22.96 22.63 -30.33
N THR A 601 23.82 22.91 -31.31
CA THR A 601 23.43 22.82 -32.73
C THR A 601 23.05 21.39 -33.16
N ARG A 602 23.70 20.34 -32.64
CA ARG A 602 23.27 18.94 -32.89
C ARG A 602 21.90 18.65 -32.27
N ILE A 603 21.64 19.11 -31.04
CA ILE A 603 20.35 18.98 -30.35
C ILE A 603 19.24 19.71 -31.11
N GLU A 604 19.51 20.91 -31.64
CA GLU A 604 18.53 21.68 -32.43
C GLU A 604 18.09 20.93 -33.69
N ARG A 605 19.02 20.26 -34.39
CA ARG A 605 18.72 19.43 -35.57
C ARG A 605 17.84 18.23 -35.27
N LEU A 606 17.86 17.71 -34.03
CA LEU A 606 16.98 16.60 -33.59
C LEU A 606 15.55 17.06 -33.24
N ASN A 607 15.19 18.33 -33.44
CA ASN A 607 13.83 18.85 -33.28
C ASN A 607 13.09 19.02 -34.62
N TYR A 608 13.76 18.76 -35.75
CA TYR A 608 13.25 18.87 -37.13
C TYR A 608 13.31 17.51 -37.84
#